data_AF-A0A7V6CW75-F1
#
_entry.id   AF-A0A7V6CW75-F1
#
_cell.length_a   1.000
_cell.length_b   1.000
_cell.length_c   1.000
_cell.angle_alpha   90.00
_cell.angle_beta   90.00
_cell.angle_gamma   90.00
#
_symmetry.space_group_name_H-M   'P 1'
#
loop_
_entity.id
_entity.type
_entity.pdbx_description
1 polymer ?
#
loop_
_entity_poly.entity_id
_entity_poly.type
_entity_poly.pdbx_seq_one_letter_code
_entity_poly.pdbx_strand_id
1 'polypeptide(L)' 'MLKLGYFLMIAAGVLLGGYVAYLVVRTVATAPGLGLFFKVVILVGAAGLFMTIVGLIIERRRDKDDYSDDGDD' A
#
# COMPACT_ATOMS: atom_id res chain seq x y z
N MET A 1 -10.83 -7.56 24.89
CA MET A 1 -11.58 -8.17 23.77
C MET A 1 -11.56 -7.30 22.50
N LEU A 2 -11.89 -6.01 22.56
CA LEU A 2 -11.86 -5.08 21.40
C LEU A 2 -10.47 -4.87 20.77
N LYS A 3 -9.39 -4.78 21.57
CA LYS A 3 -8.01 -4.64 21.07
C LYS A 3 -7.56 -5.81 20.18
N LEU A 4 -7.99 -7.03 20.50
CA LEU A 4 -7.62 -8.22 19.72
C LEU A 4 -8.32 -8.23 18.35
N GLY A 5 -9.61 -7.87 18.31
CA GLY A 5 -10.36 -7.75 17.06
C GLY A 5 -9.82 -6.65 16.15
N TYR A 6 -9.45 -5.49 16.72
CA TYR A 6 -8.84 -4.40 15.95
C TYR A 6 -7.49 -4.80 15.34
N PHE A 7 -6.64 -5.48 16.12
CA PHE A 7 -5.38 -6.01 15.61
C PHE A 7 -5.60 -7.02 14.49
N LEU A 8 -6.56 -7.93 14.65
CA LEU A 8 -6.90 -8.91 13.63
C LEU A 8 -7.43 -8.25 12.35
N MET A 9 -8.20 -7.17 12.47
CA MET A 9 -8.72 -6.39 11.34
C MET A 9 -7.59 -5.70 10.57
N ILE A 10 -6.64 -5.05 11.27
CA ILE A 10 -5.46 -4.46 10.63
C ILE A 10 -4.64 -5.55 9.94
N ALA A 11 -4.36 -6.65 10.63
CA ALA A 11 -3.58 -7.75 10.08
C ALA A 11 -4.24 -8.33 8.81
N ALA A 12 -5.56 -8.51 8.83
CA ALA A 12 -6.32 -8.95 7.66
C ALA A 12 -6.23 -7.94 6.50
N GLY A 13 -6.36 -6.64 6.78
CA GLY A 13 -6.21 -5.60 5.76
C GLY A 13 -4.81 -5.58 5.13
N VAL A 14 -3.76 -5.71 5.94
CA VAL A 14 -2.37 -5.79 5.47
C VAL A 14 -2.13 -7.06 4.65
N LEU A 15 -2.61 -8.21 5.11
CA LEU A 15 -2.53 -9.48 4.38
C LEU A 15 -3.25 -9.40 3.03
N LEU A 16 -4.44 -8.83 3.00
CA LEU A 16 -5.20 -8.64 1.77
C LEU A 16 -4.45 -7.73 0.79
N GLY A 17 -3.94 -6.60 1.26
CA GLY A 17 -3.13 -5.68 0.44
C GLY A 17 -1.86 -6.34 -0.10
N GLY A 18 -1.15 -7.10 0.74
CA GLY A 18 0.03 -7.86 0.33
C GLY A 18 -0.27 -8.94 -0.71
N TYR A 19 -1.42 -9.63 -0.59
CA TYR A 19 -1.83 -10.62 -1.57
C TYR A 19 -2.17 -10.01 -2.94
N VAL A 20 -2.81 -8.85 -2.96
CA VAL A 20 -3.07 -8.10 -4.21
C VAL A 20 -1.74 -7.70 -4.86
N ALA A 21 -0.80 -7.17 -4.09
CA ALA A 21 0.54 -6.85 -4.60
C ALA A 21 1.24 -8.10 -5.18
N TYR A 22 1.18 -9.23 -4.48
CA TYR A 22 1.71 -10.51 -4.97
C TYR A 22 1.05 -10.94 -6.29
N LEU A 23 -0.27 -10.81 -6.44
CA LEU A 23 -0.97 -11.14 -7.69
C LEU A 23 -0.51 -10.26 -8.86
N VAL A 24 -0.29 -8.96 -8.63
CA VAL A 24 0.24 -8.06 -9.66
C VAL A 24 1.64 -8.51 -10.07
N VAL A 25 2.53 -8.76 -9.10
CA VAL A 25 3.89 -9.22 -9.37
C VAL A 25 3.88 -10.54 -10.13
N ARG A 26 3.08 -11.51 -9.69
CA ARG A 26 2.94 -12.82 -10.32
C ARG A 26 2.46 -12.68 -11.75
N THR A 27 1.41 -11.89 -12.00
CA THR A 27 0.86 -11.66 -13.34
C THR A 27 1.92 -11.13 -14.29
N VAL A 28 2.69 -10.12 -13.86
CA VAL A 28 3.76 -9.52 -14.67
C VAL A 28 4.90 -10.52 -14.89
N ALA A 29 5.28 -11.28 -13.86
CA ALA A 29 6.35 -12.26 -13.94
C ALA A 29 6.00 -13.43 -14.87
N THR A 30 4.76 -13.93 -14.81
CA THR A 30 4.31 -15.08 -15.61
C THR A 30 3.76 -14.70 -16.98
N ALA A 31 3.61 -13.40 -17.28
CA ALA A 31 3.10 -12.95 -18.57
C ALA A 31 3.99 -13.47 -19.72
N PRO A 32 3.44 -14.27 -20.64
CA PRO A 32 4.14 -14.70 -21.84
C PRO A 32 4.23 -13.52 -22.82
N GLY A 33 5.34 -13.42 -23.58
CA GLY A 33 5.56 -12.36 -24.56
C GLY A 33 6.13 -11.04 -24.00
N LEU A 34 6.18 -10.87 -22.68
CA LEU A 34 6.87 -9.74 -22.04
C LEU A 34 8.36 -10.04 -21.86
N GLY A 35 9.22 -9.24 -22.49
CA GLY A 35 10.67 -9.31 -22.29
C GLY A 35 11.06 -9.01 -20.84
N LEU A 36 12.16 -9.61 -20.37
CA LEU A 36 12.63 -9.47 -18.98
C LEU A 36 12.83 -8.00 -18.58
N PHE A 37 13.36 -7.18 -19.49
CA PHE A 37 13.49 -5.73 -19.29
C PHE A 37 12.16 -5.05 -18.96
N PHE A 38 11.12 -5.29 -19.76
CA PHE A 38 9.80 -4.70 -19.53
C PHE A 38 9.17 -5.16 -18.22
N LYS A 39 9.35 -6.43 -17.84
CA LYS A 39 8.87 -6.95 -16.55
C LYS A 39 9.48 -6.16 -15.39
N VAL A 40 10.80 -5.97 -15.42
CA VAL A 40 11.50 -5.20 -14.37
C VAL A 40 11.02 -3.76 -14.35
N VAL A 41 10.93 -3.08 -15.49
CA VAL A 41 10.47 -1.68 -15.57
C VAL A 41 9.04 -1.53 -15.03
N ILE A 42 8.12 -2.42 -15.39
CA ILE A 42 6.74 -2.40 -14.91
C ILE A 42 6.70 -2.60 -13.39
N LEU A 43 7.47 -3.56 -12.86
CA LEU A 43 7.52 -3.82 -11.42
C LEU A 43 8.11 -2.64 -10.63
N VAL A 44 9.19 -2.03 -11.14
CA VAL A 44 9.80 -0.84 -10.53
C VAL A 44 8.85 0.34 -10.56
N GLY A 45 8.16 0.58 -11.69
CA GLY A 45 7.16 1.63 -11.81
C GLY A 45 5.98 1.43 -10.86
N ALA A 46 5.46 0.19 -10.77
CA ALA A 46 4.40 -0.15 -9.83
C ALA A 46 4.83 0.02 -8.37
N ALA A 47 6.06 -0.35 -8.02
CA ALA A 47 6.62 -0.14 -6.68
C ALA A 47 6.75 1.36 -6.35
N GLY A 48 7.21 2.17 -7.31
CA GLY A 48 7.28 3.62 -7.17
C GLY A 48 5.89 4.24 -6.93
N LEU A 49 4.90 3.87 -7.74
CA LEU A 49 3.52 4.33 -7.58
C LEU A 49 2.95 3.93 -6.20
N PHE A 50 3.21 2.70 -5.76
CA PHE A 50 2.77 2.22 -4.45
C PHE A 50 3.37 3.07 -3.32
N MET A 51 4.68 3.35 -3.37
CA MET A 51 5.33 4.23 -2.39
C MET A 51 4.74 5.64 -2.39
N THR A 52 4.46 6.22 -3.56
CA THR A 52 3.83 7.55 -3.64
C THR A 52 2.44 7.56 -3.00
N ILE A 53 1.62 6.53 -3.27
CA ILE A 53 0.27 6.43 -2.68
C ILE A 53 0.36 6.29 -1.16
N VAL A 54 1.25 5.42 -0.66
CA VAL A 54 1.46 5.24 0.79
C VAL A 54 1.93 6.54 1.44
N GLY A 55 2.89 7.23 0.83
CA GLY A 55 3.36 8.54 1.29
C GLY A 55 2.22 9.56 1.37
N LEU A 56 1.40 9.66 0.32
CA LEU A 56 0.24 10.55 0.28
C LEU A 56 -0.79 10.23 1.36
N ILE A 57 -1.04 8.94 1.65
CA ILE A 57 -1.96 8.54 2.73
C ILE A 57 -1.41 8.93 4.10
N ILE A 58 -0.10 8.77 4.33
CA ILE A 58 0.55 9.16 5.58
C ILE A 58 0.46 10.67 5.77
N GLU A 59 0.79 11.44 4.73
CA GLU A 59 0.76 12.90 4.76
C GLU A 59 -0.67 13.41 5.00
N ARG A 60 -1.65 12.85 4.28
CA ARG A 60 -3.07 13.16 4.51
C ARG A 60 -3.58 12.82 5.90
N ARG A 61 -3.03 11.78 6.55
CA ARG A 61 -3.38 11.47 7.95
C ARG A 61 -2.76 12.50 8.90
N ARG A 62 -1.51 12.87 8.66
CA ARG A 62 -0.80 13.88 9.46
C ARG A 62 -1.51 15.24 9.41
N ASP A 63 -1.92 15.70 8.22
CA ASP A 63 -2.71 16.94 8.08
C ASP A 63 -4.02 16.91 8.86
N LYS A 64 -4.61 15.73 9.03
CA LYS A 64 -5.88 15.56 9.73
C LYS A 64 -5.71 15.58 11.25
N ASP A 65 -4.55 15.16 11.74
CA ASP A 65 -4.22 15.14 13.17
C ASP A 65 -3.74 16.53 13.65
N ASP A 66 -2.96 17.28 12.84
CA ASP A 66 -2.50 18.64 13.17
C ASP A 66 -3.66 19.66 13.27
N TYR A 67 -4.69 19.54 12.43
CA TYR A 67 -5.87 20.42 12.49
C TYR A 67 -6.76 20.22 13.73
N SER A 68 -6.55 19.16 14.50
CA SER A 68 -7.32 18.86 15.71
C SER A 68 -6.67 19.38 17.00
N ASP A 69 -5.44 19.88 16.96
CA ASP A 69 -4.70 20.35 18.14
C ASP A 69 -4.78 21.88 18.36
N ASP A 70 -5.13 22.65 17.32
CA ASP A 70 -5.20 24.13 17.36
C ASP A 70 -6.58 24.69 17.81
N GLY A 71 -7.41 23.87 18.48
CA GLY A 71 -8.83 24.19 18.73
C GLY A 71 -9.27 24.36 20.18
N ASP A 72 -8.41 24.15 21.17
CA ASP A 72 -8.75 24.29 22.60
C ASP A 72 -7.94 25.42 23.26
N ASP A 73 -8.45 26.65 23.14
CA ASP A 73 -8.19 27.80 24.04
C ASP A 73 -9.52 28.37 24.55
#